data_AF-A0ABD1JCP0-F1
#
_entry.id   AF-A0ABD1JCP0-F1
#
_cell.length_a   1.000
_cell.length_b   1.000
_cell.length_c   1.000
_cell.angle_alpha   90.00
_cell.angle_beta   90.00
_cell.angle_gamma   90.00
#
_symmetry.space_group_name_H-M   'P 1'
#
loop_
_entity.id
_entity.type
_entity.pdbx_description
1 polymer ?
#
loop_
_entity_poly.entity_id
_entity_poly.type
_entity_poly.pdbx_seq_one_letter_code
_entity_poly.pdbx_strand_id
1 'polypeptide(L)'
;MVTGLNVTGRYLCRERSESCKVELHKFPCDKTSIRSAEREAVLTTTRVQSQVLGWLLIASIMLSSLLLTCVARCKSPISYLQLKFWREYAREENEFFDSYASLHAKKLAERNIQSFFEMTTPAPLPTPPRYAWEKISSFYKFKTMDKYYSTVHKYVETCKNPQNPVRILSTKSADISNPAALDFVDEGTMML
;
A
#
# COMPACT_ATOMS: atom_id res chain seq x y z
N MET A 1 -11.58 12.92 -23.51
CA MET A 1 -11.89 14.23 -24.13
C MET A 1 -13.40 14.27 -24.42
N VAL A 2 -14.15 15.14 -23.75
CA VAL A 2 -15.63 15.12 -23.71
C VAL A 2 -16.27 15.36 -25.09
N THR A 3 -15.54 15.98 -26.01
CA THR A 3 -15.95 16.29 -27.40
C THR A 3 -15.88 15.11 -28.38
N GLY A 4 -15.31 13.95 -27.98
CA GLY A 4 -15.18 12.76 -28.83
C GLY A 4 -16.28 11.72 -28.68
N LEU A 5 -17.20 11.88 -27.72
CA LEU A 5 -18.33 10.95 -27.50
C LEU A 5 -19.58 11.42 -28.26
N ASN A 6 -20.12 10.54 -29.11
CA ASN A 6 -21.33 10.78 -29.91
C ASN A 6 -22.57 11.10 -29.04
N VAL A 7 -22.62 10.58 -27.81
CA VAL A 7 -23.68 10.87 -26.83
C VAL A 7 -23.58 12.30 -26.30
N THR A 8 -22.37 12.75 -25.95
CA THR A 8 -22.13 14.09 -25.42
C THR A 8 -22.39 15.17 -26.46
N GLY A 9 -22.11 14.89 -27.74
CA GLY A 9 -22.38 15.82 -28.83
C GLY A 9 -23.86 16.13 -29.04
N ARG A 10 -24.75 15.16 -28.78
CA ARG A 10 -26.22 15.41 -28.80
C ARG A 10 -26.68 16.32 -27.66
N TYR A 11 -26.05 16.25 -26.49
CA TYR A 11 -26.38 17.11 -25.36
C TYR A 11 -25.81 18.53 -25.54
N LEU A 12 -24.56 18.65 -25.99
CA LEU A 12 -23.88 19.93 -26.16
C LEU A 12 -24.38 20.74 -27.38
N CYS A 13 -24.88 20.06 -28.42
CA CYS A 13 -25.40 20.67 -29.65
C CYS A 13 -26.94 20.52 -29.82
N ARG A 14 -27.70 20.36 -28.73
CA ARG A 14 -29.14 20.00 -28.75
C ARG A 14 -30.03 20.95 -29.56
N GLU A 15 -29.67 22.23 -29.66
CA GLU A 15 -30.42 23.27 -30.41
C GLU A 15 -29.58 23.93 -31.51
N ARG A 16 -28.58 23.20 -32.02
CA ARG A 16 -27.52 23.74 -32.87
C ARG A 16 -27.44 23.01 -34.20
N SER A 17 -26.64 23.54 -35.13
CA SER A 17 -26.50 22.97 -36.48
C SER A 17 -26.13 21.49 -36.45
N GLU A 18 -26.58 20.68 -37.42
CA GLU A 18 -26.15 19.27 -37.51
C GLU A 18 -24.62 19.17 -37.68
N SER A 19 -24.01 20.17 -38.31
CA SER A 19 -22.56 20.33 -38.39
C SER A 19 -21.89 20.43 -37.00
N CYS A 20 -22.56 20.97 -35.97
CA CYS A 20 -22.06 21.06 -34.59
C CYS A 20 -21.73 19.68 -34.02
N LYS A 21 -22.58 18.68 -34.29
CA LYS A 21 -22.39 17.31 -33.78
C LYS A 21 -21.20 16.63 -34.48
N VAL A 22 -21.06 16.85 -35.79
CA VAL A 22 -20.02 16.24 -36.62
C VAL A 22 -18.64 16.88 -36.36
N GLU A 23 -18.59 18.21 -36.23
CA GLU A 23 -17.35 18.97 -36.07
C GLU A 23 -16.93 19.23 -34.62
N LEU A 24 -17.69 18.75 -33.62
CA LEU A 24 -17.46 19.00 -32.20
C LEU A 24 -16.02 18.71 -31.73
N HIS A 25 -15.42 17.66 -32.26
CA HIS A 25 -14.05 17.25 -31.96
C HIS A 25 -13.00 18.27 -32.45
N LYS A 26 -13.32 19.09 -33.46
CA LYS A 26 -12.44 20.13 -34.01
C LYS A 26 -12.50 21.45 -33.24
N PHE A 27 -13.46 21.60 -32.31
CA PHE A 27 -13.70 22.87 -31.61
C PHE A 27 -12.49 23.32 -30.80
N PRO A 28 -11.82 22.48 -29.98
CA PRO A 28 -10.66 22.93 -29.21
C PRO A 28 -9.48 23.41 -30.07
N CYS A 29 -9.39 22.93 -31.31
CA CYS A 29 -8.27 23.22 -32.23
C CYS A 29 -8.55 24.36 -33.23
N ASP A 30 -9.73 24.99 -33.17
CA ASP A 30 -10.14 26.10 -34.04
C ASP A 30 -10.18 25.77 -35.54
N LYS A 31 -10.41 24.50 -35.89
CA LYS A 31 -10.45 24.00 -37.28
C LYS A 31 -11.87 23.67 -37.75
N THR A 32 -12.86 24.50 -37.41
CA THR A 32 -14.29 24.25 -37.72
C THR A 32 -14.87 25.32 -38.64
N SER A 33 -15.82 24.94 -39.49
CA SER A 33 -16.56 25.85 -40.36
C SER A 33 -17.78 26.50 -39.68
N ILE A 34 -17.94 26.31 -38.37
CA ILE A 34 -19.09 26.76 -37.58
C ILE A 34 -18.88 28.17 -37.03
N ARG A 35 -19.96 28.93 -36.87
CA ARG A 35 -19.95 30.29 -36.34
C ARG A 35 -19.22 30.36 -34.99
N SER A 36 -18.28 31.30 -34.86
CA SER A 36 -17.45 31.49 -33.67
C SER A 36 -18.25 31.59 -32.36
N ALA A 37 -19.39 32.28 -32.38
CA ALA A 37 -20.30 32.40 -31.23
C ALA A 37 -20.86 31.05 -30.75
N GLU A 38 -21.12 30.12 -31.67
CA GLU A 38 -21.60 28.78 -31.35
C GLU A 38 -20.47 27.94 -30.74
N ARG A 39 -19.28 27.97 -31.33
CA ARG A 39 -18.08 27.31 -30.79
C ARG A 39 -17.78 27.77 -29.36
N GLU A 40 -17.69 29.08 -29.13
CA GLU A 40 -17.38 29.65 -27.81
C GLU A 40 -18.42 29.26 -26.75
N ALA A 41 -19.70 29.21 -27.12
CA ALA A 41 -20.74 28.77 -26.21
C ALA A 41 -20.58 27.29 -25.82
N VAL A 42 -20.23 26.38 -26.75
CA VAL A 42 -19.97 24.96 -26.40
C VAL A 42 -18.74 24.83 -25.50
N LEU A 43 -17.65 25.53 -25.85
CA LEU A 43 -16.41 25.48 -25.07
C LEU A 43 -16.62 26.02 -23.65
N THR A 44 -17.38 27.11 -23.51
CA THR A 44 -17.73 27.68 -22.20
C THR A 44 -18.57 26.70 -21.38
N THR A 45 -19.62 26.09 -21.97
CA THR A 45 -20.42 25.06 -21.27
C THR A 45 -19.56 23.88 -20.84
N THR A 46 -18.66 23.39 -21.70
CA THR A 46 -17.78 22.25 -21.39
C THR A 46 -16.81 22.60 -20.26
N ARG A 47 -16.23 23.82 -20.27
CA ARG A 47 -15.37 24.32 -19.19
C ARG A 47 -16.13 24.39 -17.87
N VAL A 48 -17.33 24.96 -17.85
CA VAL A 48 -18.16 25.06 -16.64
C VAL A 48 -18.51 23.67 -16.12
N GLN A 49 -18.92 22.74 -16.98
CA GLN A 49 -19.22 21.37 -16.57
C GLN A 49 -18.00 20.66 -15.96
N SER A 50 -16.82 20.81 -16.55
CA SER A 50 -15.59 20.24 -15.97
C SER A 50 -15.24 20.86 -14.61
N GLN A 51 -15.47 22.16 -14.44
CA GLN A 51 -15.21 22.85 -13.17
C GLN A 51 -16.19 22.39 -12.09
N VAL A 52 -17.48 22.31 -12.39
CA VAL A 52 -18.50 21.82 -11.45
C VAL A 52 -18.23 20.36 -11.07
N LEU A 53 -17.92 19.49 -12.03
CA LEU A 53 -17.55 18.10 -11.74
C LEU A 53 -16.29 18.00 -10.88
N GLY A 54 -15.29 18.84 -11.14
CA GLY A 54 -14.09 18.94 -10.31
C GLY A 54 -14.42 19.34 -8.87
N TRP A 55 -15.22 20.39 -8.69
CA TRP A 55 -15.67 20.83 -7.36
C TRP A 55 -16.51 19.78 -6.63
N LEU A 56 -17.41 19.09 -7.34
CA LEU A 56 -18.21 18.00 -6.76
C LEU A 56 -17.33 16.82 -6.34
N LEU A 57 -16.32 16.47 -7.14
CA LEU A 57 -15.36 15.42 -6.79
C LEU A 57 -14.56 15.79 -5.55
N ILE A 58 -14.03 17.02 -5.48
CA ILE A 58 -13.31 17.52 -4.31
C ILE A 58 -14.22 17.49 -3.07
N ALA A 59 -15.44 18.02 -3.17
CA ALA A 59 -16.40 18.01 -2.07
C ALA A 59 -16.73 16.58 -1.61
N SER A 60 -16.90 15.65 -2.55
CA SER A 60 -17.16 14.24 -2.26
C SER A 60 -15.99 13.57 -1.54
N ILE A 61 -14.75 13.82 -1.97
CA ILE A 61 -13.54 13.29 -1.33
C ILE A 61 -13.41 13.84 0.10
N MET A 62 -13.61 15.14 0.28
CA MET A 62 -13.56 15.78 1.60
C MET A 62 -14.63 15.22 2.55
N LEU A 63 -15.87 15.11 2.08
CA LEU A 63 -16.98 14.55 2.87
C LEU A 63 -16.71 13.08 3.23
N SER A 64 -16.25 12.28 2.27
CA SER A 64 -15.89 10.88 2.50
C SER A 64 -14.76 10.75 3.53
N SER A 65 -13.74 11.60 3.45
CA SER A 65 -12.61 11.61 4.40
C SER A 65 -13.06 11.98 5.81
N LEU A 66 -13.97 12.97 5.92
CA LEU A 66 -14.57 13.37 7.19
C LEU A 66 -15.41 12.23 7.80
N LEU A 67 -16.25 11.58 6.99
CA LEU A 67 -17.07 10.45 7.43
C LEU A 67 -16.22 9.26 7.87
N LEU A 68 -15.19 8.90 7.10
CA LEU A 68 -14.24 7.83 7.46
C LEU A 68 -13.53 8.15 8.78
N THR A 69 -13.08 9.39 8.96
CA THR A 69 -12.45 9.84 10.21
C THR A 69 -13.43 9.78 11.37
N CYS A 70 -14.66 10.26 11.18
CA CYS A 70 -15.71 10.24 12.19
C CYS A 70 -16.06 8.80 12.59
N VAL A 71 -16.25 7.91 11.63
CA VAL A 71 -16.49 6.47 11.88
C VAL A 71 -15.32 5.86 12.61
N ALA A 72 -14.08 6.10 12.18
CA ALA A 72 -12.89 5.59 12.85
C ALA A 72 -12.77 6.07 14.30
N ARG A 73 -13.18 7.31 14.61
CA ARG A 73 -13.14 7.87 15.97
C ARG A 73 -14.34 7.45 16.84
N CYS A 74 -15.55 7.43 16.29
CA CYS A 74 -16.79 7.09 17.01
C CYS A 74 -17.01 5.59 17.16
N LYS A 75 -16.45 4.75 16.28
CA LYS A 75 -16.57 3.29 16.34
C LYS A 75 -15.33 2.58 16.87
N SER A 76 -14.27 3.29 17.29
CA SER A 76 -13.09 2.61 17.85
C SER A 76 -13.43 2.03 19.23
N PRO A 77 -13.48 0.69 19.39
CA PRO A 77 -13.68 0.05 20.69
C PRO A 77 -12.38 0.00 21.52
N ILE A 78 -11.23 0.29 20.88
CA ILE A 78 -9.93 0.46 21.53
C ILE A 78 -9.79 1.94 21.90
N SER A 79 -9.45 2.21 23.17
CA SER A 79 -9.25 3.57 23.66
C SER A 79 -8.24 4.29 22.77
N TYR A 80 -8.52 5.53 22.36
CA TYR A 80 -7.61 6.35 21.56
C TYR A 80 -6.18 6.35 22.14
N LEU A 81 -6.05 6.30 23.47
CA LEU A 81 -4.77 6.21 24.16
C LEU A 81 -4.07 4.86 23.92
N GLN A 82 -4.80 3.75 23.91
CA GLN A 82 -4.23 2.43 23.60
C GLN A 82 -3.73 2.35 22.15
N LEU A 83 -4.49 2.92 21.20
CA LEU A 83 -4.05 2.97 19.81
C LEU A 83 -2.81 3.87 19.64
N LYS A 84 -2.77 5.01 20.36
CA LYS A 84 -1.60 5.90 20.38
C LYS A 84 -0.38 5.17 20.95
N PHE A 85 -0.53 4.49 22.09
CA PHE A 85 0.53 3.69 22.68
C PHE A 85 1.03 2.61 21.72
N TRP A 86 0.11 1.89 21.08
CA TRP A 86 0.46 0.82 20.15
C TRP A 86 1.22 1.35 18.94
N ARG A 87 0.81 2.47 18.34
CA ARG A 87 1.57 3.10 17.26
C ARG A 87 3.00 3.44 17.70
N GLU A 88 3.16 3.97 18.90
CA GLU A 88 4.47 4.29 19.46
C GLU A 88 5.30 3.03 19.68
N TYR A 89 4.72 2.00 20.30
CA TYR A 89 5.36 0.70 20.52
C TYR A 89 5.87 0.11 19.21
N ALA A 90 5.05 0.11 18.15
CA ALA A 90 5.43 -0.46 16.86
C ALA A 90 6.58 0.32 16.20
N ARG A 91 6.64 1.64 16.38
CA ARG A 91 7.75 2.46 15.88
C ARG A 91 9.05 2.10 16.60
N GLU A 92 9.02 2.16 17.93
CA GLU A 92 10.19 1.86 18.76
C GLU A 92 10.66 0.41 18.55
N GLU A 93 9.74 -0.56 18.50
CA GLU A 93 10.06 -1.96 18.23
C GLU A 93 10.80 -2.12 16.90
N ASN A 94 10.34 -1.46 15.83
CA ASN A 94 10.98 -1.54 14.53
C ASN A 94 12.39 -0.89 14.55
N GLU A 95 12.54 0.29 15.14
CA GLU A 95 13.82 0.96 15.28
C GLU A 95 14.84 0.12 16.07
N PHE A 96 14.42 -0.46 17.19
CA PHE A 96 15.23 -1.38 17.97
C PHE A 96 15.57 -2.66 17.20
N PHE A 97 14.59 -3.22 16.49
CA PHE A 97 14.78 -4.45 15.70
C PHE A 97 15.80 -4.25 14.60
N ASP A 98 15.69 -3.19 13.80
CA ASP A 98 16.60 -2.89 12.69
C ASP A 98 18.03 -2.64 13.20
N SER A 99 18.17 -1.84 14.26
CA SER A 99 19.46 -1.58 14.90
C SER A 99 20.12 -2.86 15.43
N TYR A 100 19.36 -3.69 16.15
CA TYR A 100 19.87 -4.94 16.71
C TYR A 100 20.18 -5.97 15.62
N ALA A 101 19.32 -6.10 14.60
CA ALA A 101 19.53 -7.02 13.48
C ALA A 101 20.79 -6.68 12.70
N SER A 102 21.03 -5.38 12.43
CA SER A 102 22.26 -4.91 11.79
C SER A 102 23.51 -5.24 12.61
N LEU A 103 23.47 -4.96 13.93
CA LEU A 103 24.57 -5.29 14.83
C LEU A 103 24.85 -6.80 14.90
N HIS A 104 23.79 -7.62 14.97
CA HIS A 104 23.91 -9.08 15.00
C HIS A 104 24.47 -9.63 13.68
N ALA A 105 24.01 -9.11 12.55
CA ALA A 105 24.53 -9.46 11.23
C ALA A 105 26.02 -9.13 11.09
N LYS A 106 26.42 -7.94 11.54
CA LYS A 106 27.84 -7.53 11.57
C LYS A 106 28.69 -8.50 12.39
N LYS A 107 28.28 -8.82 13.63
CA LYS A 107 29.00 -9.78 14.49
C LYS A 107 29.10 -11.17 13.87
N LEU A 108 28.03 -11.64 13.23
CA LEU A 108 28.03 -12.93 12.53
C LEU A 108 28.99 -12.94 11.34
N ALA A 109 29.02 -11.86 10.55
CA ALA A 109 29.95 -11.70 9.44
C ALA A 109 31.40 -11.64 9.93
N GLU A 110 31.72 -10.81 10.93
CA GLU A 110 33.06 -10.69 11.52
C GLU A 110 33.58 -12.05 12.00
N ARG A 111 32.77 -12.78 12.77
CA ARG A 111 33.10 -14.14 13.22
C ARG A 111 33.41 -15.09 12.07
N ASN A 112 32.58 -15.11 11.03
CA ASN A 112 32.73 -16.01 9.88
C ASN A 112 34.02 -15.72 9.11
N ILE A 113 34.27 -14.45 8.82
CA ILE A 113 35.46 -14.00 8.08
C ILE A 113 36.72 -14.29 8.88
N GLN A 114 36.73 -13.99 10.17
CA GLN A 114 37.87 -14.25 11.04
C GLN A 114 38.21 -15.75 11.08
N SER A 115 37.23 -16.61 11.38
CA SER A 115 37.47 -18.05 11.44
C SER A 115 37.87 -18.67 10.10
N PHE A 116 37.39 -18.12 8.98
CA PHE A 116 37.82 -18.54 7.64
C PHE A 116 39.31 -18.26 7.41
N PHE A 117 39.80 -17.04 7.71
CA PHE A 117 41.21 -16.69 7.50
C PHE A 117 42.16 -17.30 8.54
N GLU A 118 41.70 -17.51 9.77
CA GLU A 118 42.48 -18.17 10.82
C GLU A 118 42.41 -19.71 10.73
N MET A 119 41.60 -20.26 9.82
CA MET A 119 41.34 -21.70 9.69
C MET A 119 40.87 -22.36 11.01
N THR A 120 40.06 -21.63 11.79
CA THR A 120 39.54 -22.07 13.09
C THR A 120 38.06 -22.47 13.02
N THR A 121 37.64 -23.35 13.94
CA THR A 121 36.21 -23.66 14.09
C THR A 121 35.50 -22.47 14.72
N PRO A 122 34.40 -21.97 14.14
CA PRO A 122 33.88 -20.69 14.55
C PRO A 122 32.95 -20.82 15.78
N ALA A 123 33.06 -19.88 16.73
CA ALA A 123 32.34 -19.93 18.00
C ALA A 123 30.80 -19.93 17.82
N PRO A 124 30.01 -20.62 18.66
CA PRO A 124 28.55 -20.61 18.53
C PRO A 124 27.95 -19.21 18.66
N LEU A 125 27.28 -18.73 17.61
CA LEU A 125 26.49 -17.49 17.64
C LEU A 125 25.05 -17.83 17.23
N PRO A 126 24.13 -18.03 18.19
CA PRO A 126 22.78 -18.45 17.88
C PRO A 126 22.07 -17.36 17.07
N THR A 127 21.40 -17.79 15.99
CA THR A 127 20.57 -16.93 15.15
C THR A 127 19.19 -17.58 15.08
N PRO A 128 18.10 -16.79 15.05
CA PRO A 128 16.76 -17.37 14.98
C PRO A 128 16.62 -18.28 13.75
N PRO A 129 16.00 -19.46 13.90
CA PRO A 129 15.78 -20.39 12.80
C PRO A 129 14.71 -19.86 11.83
N ARG A 130 14.68 -20.38 10.59
CA ARG A 130 13.76 -19.94 9.53
C ARG A 130 12.28 -19.86 9.95
N TYR A 131 11.80 -20.83 10.74
CA TYR A 131 10.40 -20.81 11.19
C TYR A 131 10.10 -19.63 12.11
N ALA A 132 11.07 -19.16 12.89
CA ALA A 132 10.90 -18.00 13.78
C ALA A 132 10.69 -16.74 12.95
N TRP A 133 11.52 -16.55 11.92
CA TRP A 133 11.40 -15.47 10.93
C TRP A 133 10.03 -15.50 10.24
N GLU A 134 9.61 -16.66 9.73
CA GLU A 134 8.30 -16.80 9.08
C GLU A 134 7.13 -16.44 10.02
N LYS A 135 7.24 -16.79 11.31
CA LYS A 135 6.20 -16.46 12.30
C LYS A 135 6.12 -14.97 12.57
N ILE A 136 7.24 -14.29 12.77
CA ILE A 136 7.23 -12.84 13.03
C ILE A 136 6.88 -12.02 11.79
N SER A 137 7.13 -12.54 10.58
CA SER A 137 6.75 -11.90 9.31
C SER A 137 5.29 -12.13 8.91
N SER A 138 4.54 -12.96 9.63
CA SER A 138 3.14 -13.23 9.31
C SER A 138 2.26 -11.98 9.46
N PHE A 139 1.22 -11.84 8.61
CA PHE A 139 0.32 -10.69 8.67
C PHE A 139 -0.34 -10.54 10.05
N TYR A 140 -0.34 -9.31 10.56
CA TYR A 140 -0.95 -8.99 11.85
C TYR A 140 -2.47 -9.17 11.80
N LYS A 141 -3.00 -10.17 12.54
CA LYS A 141 -4.43 -10.48 12.60
C LYS A 141 -5.07 -9.90 13.87
N PHE A 142 -5.57 -8.67 13.79
CA PHE A 142 -6.14 -7.90 14.90
C PHE A 142 -7.13 -8.68 15.80
N LYS A 143 -8.03 -9.49 15.21
CA LYS A 143 -9.03 -10.29 15.97
C LYS A 143 -8.42 -11.34 16.92
N THR A 144 -7.18 -11.75 16.69
CA THR A 144 -6.46 -12.79 17.46
C THR A 144 -5.25 -12.25 18.23
N MET A 145 -5.09 -10.93 18.23
CA MET A 145 -3.89 -10.23 18.71
C MET A 145 -4.26 -9.08 19.66
N ASP A 146 -5.50 -9.05 20.17
CA ASP A 146 -6.00 -8.07 21.15
C ASP A 146 -5.12 -7.96 22.42
N LYS A 147 -4.31 -8.98 22.71
CA LYS A 147 -3.37 -9.05 23.83
C LYS A 147 -1.91 -8.72 23.46
N TYR A 148 -1.57 -8.62 22.18
CA TYR A 148 -0.19 -8.45 21.72
C TYR A 148 -0.05 -7.29 20.73
N TYR A 149 0.92 -6.44 20.96
CA TYR A 149 1.16 -5.25 20.14
C TYR A 149 1.87 -5.53 18.81
N SER A 150 2.50 -6.71 18.66
CA SER A 150 3.16 -7.11 17.42
C SER A 150 3.23 -8.63 17.27
N THR A 151 3.60 -9.10 16.09
CA THR A 151 3.88 -10.51 15.82
C THR A 151 5.15 -10.99 16.53
N VAL A 152 6.14 -10.12 16.71
CA VAL A 152 7.37 -10.38 17.49
C VAL A 152 7.03 -10.55 18.97
N HIS A 153 6.28 -9.61 19.56
CA HIS A 153 5.78 -9.68 20.93
C HIS A 153 5.01 -10.98 21.17
N LYS A 154 4.06 -11.32 20.29
CA LYS A 154 3.35 -12.59 20.39
C LYS A 154 4.29 -13.79 20.32
N TYR A 155 5.23 -13.79 19.39
CA TYR A 155 6.17 -14.91 19.24
C TYR A 155 6.95 -15.13 20.54
N VAL A 156 7.51 -14.06 21.13
CA VAL A 156 8.27 -14.15 22.38
C VAL A 156 7.42 -14.65 23.55
N GLU A 157 6.19 -14.15 23.70
CA GLU A 157 5.30 -14.52 24.81
C GLU A 157 4.68 -15.92 24.67
N THR A 158 4.53 -16.43 23.44
CA THR A 158 3.87 -17.72 23.18
C THR A 158 4.85 -18.87 22.95
N CYS A 159 6.07 -18.60 22.49
CA CYS A 159 7.09 -19.62 22.26
C CYS A 159 7.83 -19.97 23.56
N LYS A 160 7.30 -20.96 24.29
CA LYS A 160 7.94 -21.49 25.52
C LYS A 160 9.25 -22.28 25.27
N ASN A 161 9.58 -22.62 24.02
CA ASN A 161 10.84 -23.28 23.68
C ASN A 161 11.35 -22.84 22.28
N PRO A 162 12.39 -22.00 22.19
CA PRO A 162 12.95 -21.52 20.93
C PRO A 162 13.83 -22.55 20.19
N GLN A 163 14.09 -23.73 20.76
CA GLN A 163 14.93 -24.79 20.16
C GLN A 163 14.15 -26.04 19.71
N ASN A 164 12.90 -26.24 20.14
CA ASN A 164 12.10 -27.40 19.71
C ASN A 164 10.59 -27.06 19.58
N PRO A 165 10.11 -26.73 18.37
CA PRO A 165 8.76 -26.20 18.16
C PRO A 165 7.65 -27.26 18.02
N VAL A 166 7.91 -28.56 18.26
CA VAL A 166 6.91 -29.61 18.05
C VAL A 166 5.89 -29.65 19.20
N ARG A 167 4.80 -28.88 19.05
CA ARG A 167 3.39 -29.22 19.41
C ARG A 167 2.50 -27.97 19.56
N ILE A 168 2.34 -27.15 18.51
CA ILE A 168 1.09 -26.37 18.36
C ILE A 168 0.70 -26.36 16.87
N LEU A 169 0.64 -27.55 16.28
CA LEU A 169 -0.07 -27.77 15.02
C LEU A 169 -1.43 -28.36 15.40
N SER A 170 -2.47 -27.53 15.47
CA SER A 170 -3.83 -27.89 15.03
C SER A 170 -4.76 -26.71 15.28
N THR A 171 -4.92 -25.84 14.29
CA THR A 171 -6.26 -25.50 13.76
C THR A 171 -6.12 -24.69 12.47
N LYS A 172 -6.29 -25.42 11.35
CA LYS A 172 -6.74 -25.00 10.02
C LYS A 172 -6.02 -23.81 9.34
N SER A 173 -5.13 -24.14 8.41
CA SER A 173 -5.07 -23.43 7.12
C SER A 173 -4.91 -24.45 5.99
N ALA A 174 -6.03 -24.92 5.47
CA ALA A 174 -6.10 -25.25 4.05
C ALA A 174 -6.32 -23.91 3.35
N ASP A 175 -5.29 -23.40 2.68
CA ASP A 175 -5.38 -22.97 1.29
C ASP A 175 -4.01 -22.44 0.85
N ILE A 176 -3.47 -23.15 -0.13
CA ILE A 176 -2.25 -22.86 -0.84
C ILE A 176 -2.64 -21.90 -1.97
N SER A 177 -2.17 -20.66 -1.88
CA SER A 177 -1.95 -19.82 -3.05
C SER A 177 -0.83 -18.83 -2.73
N ASN A 178 0.36 -19.12 -3.25
CA ASN A 178 1.51 -18.21 -3.24
C ASN A 178 1.15 -16.92 -4.00
N PRO A 179 1.30 -15.72 -3.41
CA PRO A 179 1.41 -14.50 -4.19
C PRO A 179 2.87 -14.31 -4.61
N ALA A 180 3.08 -14.28 -5.92
CA ALA A 180 4.32 -13.98 -6.61
C ALA A 180 4.81 -12.56 -6.29
N ALA A 181 5.58 -12.41 -5.23
CA ALA A 181 6.21 -11.14 -4.86
C ALA A 181 7.63 -11.37 -4.33
N LEU A 182 8.46 -12.13 -5.07
CA LEU A 182 9.92 -12.22 -4.88
C LEU A 182 10.61 -12.49 -6.23
N ASP A 183 10.35 -11.65 -7.22
CA ASP A 183 11.22 -11.52 -8.41
C ASP A 183 11.87 -10.14 -8.43
N PHE A 184 12.61 -9.86 -7.35
CA PHE A 184 13.36 -8.61 -7.19
C PHE A 184 14.77 -8.91 -6.67
N VAL A 185 15.44 -9.91 -7.25
CA VAL A 185 16.90 -9.99 -7.31
C VAL A 185 17.26 -10.77 -8.59
N ASP A 186 17.27 -10.09 -9.73
CA ASP A 186 18.21 -10.44 -10.80
C ASP A 186 18.64 -9.16 -11.54
N GLU A 187 19.64 -8.49 -10.98
CA GLU A 187 20.44 -7.54 -11.74
C GLU A 187 21.90 -7.75 -11.32
N GLY A 188 22.66 -8.47 -12.15
CA GLY A 188 24.08 -8.65 -11.93
C GLY A 188 24.73 -9.89 -12.53
N THR A 189 24.49 -10.22 -13.80
CA THR A 189 25.49 -10.98 -14.58
C THR A 189 25.53 -10.46 -16.01
N MET A 190 26.30 -9.38 -16.18
CA MET A 190 27.03 -9.16 -17.43
C MET A 190 28.45 -9.67 -17.16
N MET A 191 28.95 -10.53 -18.05
CA MET A 191 30.36 -10.84 -18.39
C MET A 191 30.51 -12.34 -18.72
N LEU A 192 30.25 -12.68 -19.98
CA LEU A 192 31.24 -13.23 -20.93
C LEU A 192 30.69 -13.15 -22.36
#